data_AF-A0AAW3EXZ7-F1
#
_entry.id   AF-A0AAW3EXZ7-F1
#
_cell.length_a   1.000
_cell.length_b   1.000
_cell.length_c   1.000
_cell.angle_alpha   90.00
_cell.angle_beta   90.00
_cell.angle_gamma   90.00
#
_symmetry.space_group_name_H-M   'P 1'
#
loop_
_entity.id
_entity.type
_entity.pdbx_description
1 polymer ?
#
loop_
_entity_poly.entity_id
_entity_poly.type
_entity_poly.pdbx_seq_one_letter_code
_entity_poly.pdbx_strand_id
1 'polypeptide(L)'
;MSQRLDYRKASAAGTKALGGVYAHILQCGLEERLVDLVYLRVSQINGCAYCIDMHTRDLLKKGDKLERVVLVPVWQEAGALFDERERAALAWAESVTRVSETGVPDSAFEAARAVFGEQELSDLTIAIGLMNAYNRLAISFRAVPQAVVDAAR
;
A
#
# COMPACT_ATOMS: atom_id res chain seq x y z
N MET A 1 -18.04 11.56 -8.64
CA MET A 1 -18.28 10.09 -8.57
C MET A 1 -19.22 9.82 -7.40
N SER A 2 -20.20 8.94 -7.55
CA SER A 2 -21.03 8.44 -6.44
C SER A 2 -20.55 7.05 -6.00
N GLN A 3 -20.58 6.81 -4.69
CA GLN A 3 -20.33 5.50 -4.08
C GLN A 3 -21.38 4.49 -4.55
N ARG A 4 -20.96 3.27 -4.91
CA ARG A 4 -21.88 2.19 -5.33
C ARG A 4 -22.49 1.45 -4.15
N LEU A 5 -21.66 1.15 -3.15
CA LEU A 5 -22.05 0.41 -1.95
C LEU A 5 -21.19 0.84 -0.76
N ASP A 6 -21.82 1.00 0.39
CA ASP A 6 -21.10 1.06 1.66
C ASP A 6 -20.81 -0.36 2.16
N TYR A 7 -19.68 -0.92 1.70
CA TYR A 7 -19.25 -2.27 2.06
C TYR A 7 -18.88 -2.40 3.55
N ARG A 8 -18.55 -1.29 4.21
CA ARG A 8 -18.23 -1.28 5.64
C ARG A 8 -19.49 -1.53 6.47
N LYS A 9 -20.60 -0.93 6.05
CA LYS A 9 -21.92 -1.18 6.64
C LYS A 9 -22.50 -2.53 6.20
N ALA A 10 -22.40 -2.89 4.93
CA ALA A 10 -22.97 -4.12 4.38
C ALA A 10 -22.28 -5.39 4.90
N SER A 11 -20.97 -5.32 5.18
CA SER A 11 -20.19 -6.43 5.75
C SER A 11 -19.25 -5.94 6.85
N ALA A 12 -19.85 -5.55 7.98
CA ALA A 12 -19.11 -5.06 9.15
C ALA A 12 -18.14 -6.11 9.71
N ALA A 13 -18.57 -7.37 9.78
CA ALA A 13 -17.73 -8.48 10.25
C ALA A 13 -16.52 -8.72 9.32
N GLY A 14 -16.72 -8.70 8.00
CA GLY A 14 -15.63 -8.83 7.03
C GLY A 14 -14.65 -7.67 7.09
N THR A 15 -15.15 -6.44 7.21
CA THR A 15 -14.32 -5.25 7.39
C THR A 15 -13.52 -5.30 8.69
N LYS A 16 -14.14 -5.76 9.78
CA LYS A 16 -13.48 -5.95 11.07
C LYS A 16 -12.36 -6.99 10.99
N ALA A 17 -12.54 -8.07 10.22
CA ALA A 17 -11.50 -9.08 10.03
C ALA A 17 -10.26 -8.50 9.33
N LEU A 18 -10.44 -7.71 8.26
CA LEU A 18 -9.33 -6.99 7.61
C LEU A 18 -8.67 -5.97 8.56
N GLY A 19 -9.46 -5.32 9.42
CA GLY A 19 -8.95 -4.47 10.48
C GLY A 19 -8.06 -5.21 11.50
N GLY A 20 -8.37 -6.48 11.79
CA GLY A 20 -7.53 -7.33 12.62
C GLY A 20 -6.17 -7.62 11.99
N VAL A 21 -6.12 -7.86 10.68
CA VAL A 21 -4.85 -7.98 9.94
C VAL A 21 -4.07 -6.67 10.01
N TYR A 22 -4.74 -5.52 9.85
CA TYR A 22 -4.08 -4.23 9.98
C TYR A 22 -3.51 -3.99 11.38
N ALA A 23 -4.24 -4.40 12.43
CA ALA A 23 -3.76 -4.29 13.81
C ALA A 23 -2.48 -5.10 14.06
N HIS A 24 -2.36 -6.28 13.45
CA HIS A 24 -1.11 -7.05 13.44
C HIS A 24 0.03 -6.27 12.77
N ILE A 25 -0.21 -5.70 11.58
CA ILE A 25 0.81 -4.90 10.87
C ILE A 25 1.30 -3.72 11.72
N LEU A 26 0.43 -3.05 12.49
CA LEU A 26 0.84 -1.97 13.39
C LEU A 26 1.72 -2.42 14.56
N GLN A 27 1.77 -3.73 14.85
CA GLN A 27 2.49 -4.31 16.00
C GLN A 27 3.65 -5.23 15.58
N CYS A 28 3.81 -5.50 14.28
CA CYS A 28 4.78 -6.48 13.78
C CYS A 28 6.24 -5.98 13.72
N GLY A 29 6.47 -4.69 14.02
CA GLY A 29 7.82 -4.09 14.06
C GLY A 29 8.26 -3.43 12.75
N LEU A 30 7.47 -3.50 11.67
CA LEU A 30 7.69 -2.68 10.48
C LEU A 30 7.46 -1.20 10.81
N GLU A 31 8.31 -0.33 10.25
CA GLU A 31 8.13 1.11 10.38
C GLU A 31 6.81 1.54 9.71
N GLU A 32 5.98 2.30 10.42
CA GLU A 32 4.67 2.74 9.94
C GLU A 32 4.78 3.52 8.61
N ARG A 33 5.83 4.33 8.47
CA ARG A 33 6.13 5.08 7.26
C ARG A 33 6.47 4.18 6.07
N LEU A 34 7.18 3.07 6.29
CA LEU A 34 7.47 2.06 5.27
C LEU A 34 6.18 1.36 4.81
N VAL A 35 5.31 1.02 5.76
CA VAL A 35 4.00 0.41 5.45
C VAL A 35 3.15 1.33 4.59
N ASP A 36 3.05 2.61 4.92
CA ASP A 36 2.30 3.59 4.12
C ASP A 36 2.91 3.83 2.73
N LEU A 37 4.25 3.81 2.62
CA LEU A 37 4.94 3.90 1.35
C LEU A 37 4.58 2.73 0.43
N VAL A 38 4.60 1.51 0.97
CA VAL A 38 4.19 0.29 0.27
C VAL A 38 2.71 0.36 -0.11
N TYR A 39 1.85 0.79 0.81
CA TYR A 39 0.41 0.92 0.58
C TYR A 39 0.09 1.91 -0.54
N LEU A 40 0.78 3.06 -0.56
CA LEU A 40 0.69 4.00 -1.66
C LEU A 40 1.08 3.35 -2.98
N ARG A 41 2.24 2.66 -3.05
CA ARG A 41 2.72 2.06 -4.30
C ARG A 41 1.78 0.98 -4.82
N VAL A 42 1.32 0.07 -3.96
CA VAL A 42 0.34 -0.97 -4.30
C VAL A 42 -0.94 -0.33 -4.85
N SER A 43 -1.41 0.75 -4.20
CA SER A 43 -2.62 1.48 -4.62
C SER A 43 -2.47 2.18 -5.96
N GLN A 44 -1.27 2.72 -6.26
CA GLN A 44 -0.95 3.32 -7.56
C GLN A 44 -0.98 2.27 -8.68
N ILE A 45 -0.42 1.08 -8.45
CA ILE A 45 -0.44 -0.03 -9.43
C ILE A 45 -1.88 -0.46 -9.72
N ASN A 46 -2.69 -0.62 -8.67
CA ASN A 46 -4.08 -1.06 -8.79
C ASN A 46 -5.05 0.04 -9.25
N GLY A 47 -4.64 1.31 -9.29
CA GLY A 47 -5.50 2.44 -9.63
C GLY A 47 -6.58 2.76 -8.59
N CYS A 48 -6.34 2.49 -7.30
CA CYS A 48 -7.30 2.82 -6.23
C CYS A 48 -7.21 4.30 -5.84
N ALA A 49 -7.95 5.18 -6.51
CA ALA A 49 -7.94 6.63 -6.22
C ALA A 49 -8.22 6.97 -4.74
N TYR A 50 -9.15 6.24 -4.10
CA TYR A 50 -9.44 6.41 -2.67
C TYR A 50 -8.22 6.12 -1.78
N CYS A 51 -7.56 5.01 -2.06
CA CYS A 51 -6.41 4.54 -1.28
C CYS A 51 -5.18 5.40 -1.55
N ILE A 52 -4.98 5.84 -2.79
CA ILE A 52 -3.92 6.78 -3.18
C ILE A 52 -4.05 8.08 -2.38
N ASP A 53 -5.24 8.71 -2.39
CA ASP A 53 -5.47 9.96 -1.64
C ASP A 53 -5.24 9.77 -0.13
N MET A 54 -5.72 8.66 0.44
CA MET A 54 -5.54 8.35 1.86
C MET A 54 -4.06 8.21 2.24
N HIS A 55 -3.32 7.32 1.59
CA HIS A 55 -1.91 7.07 1.94
C HIS A 55 -0.98 8.22 1.55
N THR A 56 -1.31 9.01 0.51
CA THR A 56 -0.62 10.28 0.24
C THR A 56 -0.77 11.24 1.42
N ARG A 57 -1.98 11.42 1.97
CA ARG A 57 -2.18 12.29 3.13
C ARG A 57 -1.47 11.77 4.37
N ASP A 58 -1.47 10.47 4.60
CA ASP A 58 -0.84 9.89 5.79
C ASP A 58 0.69 10.01 5.75
N LEU A 59 1.32 9.82 4.58
CA LEU A 59 2.75 10.10 4.40
C LEU A 59 3.08 11.58 4.64
N LEU A 60 2.29 12.51 4.07
CA LEU A 60 2.50 13.94 4.29
C LEU A 60 2.36 14.34 5.76
N LYS A 61 1.40 13.75 6.50
CA LYS A 61 1.27 13.96 7.95
C LYS A 61 2.47 13.41 8.75
N LYS A 62 3.10 12.35 8.25
CA LYS A 62 4.32 11.75 8.82
C LYS A 62 5.60 12.50 8.45
N GLY A 63 5.50 13.61 7.71
CA GLY A 63 6.63 14.48 7.39
C GLY A 63 7.33 14.16 6.07
N ASP A 64 6.79 13.25 5.25
CA ASP A 64 7.28 13.10 3.89
C ASP A 64 7.05 14.37 3.07
N LYS A 65 8.02 14.69 2.21
CA LYS A 65 7.91 15.80 1.27
C LYS A 65 7.06 15.40 0.08
N LEU A 66 6.29 16.35 -0.45
CA LEU A 66 5.42 16.12 -1.61
C LEU A 66 6.21 15.57 -2.81
N GLU A 67 7.40 16.11 -3.06
CA GLU A 67 8.29 15.69 -4.15
C GLU A 67 8.64 14.22 -4.06
N ARG A 68 8.87 13.69 -2.86
CA ARG A 68 9.13 12.27 -2.65
C ARG A 68 7.88 11.43 -2.91
N VAL A 69 6.72 11.87 -2.42
CA VAL A 69 5.44 11.16 -2.61
C VAL A 69 5.06 11.06 -4.10
N VAL A 70 5.24 12.13 -4.87
CA VAL A 70 4.92 12.12 -6.31
C VAL A 70 5.90 11.29 -7.15
N LEU A 71 7.11 11.02 -6.64
CA LEU A 71 8.12 10.21 -7.31
C LEU A 71 8.04 8.71 -6.98
N VAL A 72 7.17 8.29 -6.04
CA VAL A 72 6.95 6.87 -5.71
C VAL A 72 6.62 5.99 -6.93
N PRO A 73 5.83 6.42 -7.95
CA PRO A 73 5.58 5.59 -9.12
C PRO A 73 6.81 5.24 -9.95
N VAL A 74 7.88 6.04 -9.83
CA VAL A 74 9.12 5.98 -10.60
C VAL A 74 10.33 5.95 -9.66
N TRP A 75 10.17 5.31 -8.50
CA TRP A 75 11.14 5.32 -7.40
C TRP A 75 12.53 4.82 -7.80
N GLN A 76 12.62 3.95 -8.82
CA GLN A 76 13.87 3.43 -9.37
C GLN A 76 14.78 4.55 -9.89
N GLU A 77 14.19 5.58 -10.52
CA GLU A 77 14.88 6.74 -11.07
C GLU A 77 15.07 7.86 -10.03
N ALA A 78 14.34 7.79 -8.91
CA ALA A 78 14.40 8.76 -7.83
C ALA A 78 15.54 8.50 -6.83
N GLY A 79 16.31 7.42 -7.02
CA GLY A 79 17.60 7.17 -6.40
C GLY A 79 17.67 7.51 -4.91
N ALA A 80 18.47 8.53 -4.58
CA ALA A 80 18.77 8.98 -3.21
C ALA A 80 17.56 9.42 -2.39
N LEU A 81 16.38 9.57 -3.00
CA LEU A 81 15.17 9.82 -2.24
C LEU A 81 14.70 8.61 -1.46
N PHE A 82 15.05 7.38 -1.84
CA PHE A 82 14.63 6.14 -1.19
C PHE A 82 15.83 5.33 -0.72
N ASP A 83 15.83 4.90 0.53
CA ASP A 83 16.92 4.07 1.07
C ASP A 83 16.86 2.62 0.58
N GLU A 84 17.87 1.81 0.94
CA GLU A 84 17.96 0.41 0.52
C GLU A 84 16.74 -0.43 0.95
N ARG A 85 16.24 -0.20 2.16
CA ARG A 85 15.12 -0.93 2.74
C ARG A 85 13.81 -0.57 2.07
N GLU A 86 13.60 0.72 1.81
CA GLU A 86 12.45 1.24 1.07
C GLU A 86 12.44 0.72 -0.37
N ARG A 87 13.60 0.73 -1.05
CA ARG A 87 13.73 0.21 -2.42
C ARG A 87 13.44 -1.29 -2.49
N ALA A 88 13.94 -2.07 -1.55
CA ALA A 88 13.64 -3.50 -1.46
C ALA A 88 12.15 -3.76 -1.20
N ALA A 89 11.52 -2.99 -0.30
CA ALA A 89 10.09 -3.11 -0.04
C ALA A 89 9.23 -2.72 -1.25
N LEU A 90 9.58 -1.64 -1.94
CA LEU A 90 8.89 -1.18 -3.15
C LEU A 90 9.00 -2.22 -4.27
N ALA A 91 10.21 -2.75 -4.54
CA ALA A 91 10.42 -3.81 -5.51
C ALA A 91 9.60 -5.07 -5.20
N TRP A 92 9.61 -5.50 -3.94
CA TRP A 92 8.82 -6.64 -3.49
C TRP A 92 7.32 -6.39 -3.66
N ALA A 93 6.84 -5.21 -3.25
CA ALA A 93 5.45 -4.81 -3.40
C ALA A 93 4.98 -4.78 -4.87
N GLU A 94 5.82 -4.31 -5.79
CA GLU A 94 5.52 -4.33 -7.22
C GLU A 94 5.39 -5.76 -7.77
N SER A 95 6.30 -6.64 -7.39
CA SER A 95 6.32 -8.05 -7.81
C SER A 95 5.10 -8.81 -7.29
N VAL A 96 4.81 -8.70 -5.98
CA VAL A 96 3.69 -9.39 -5.32
C VAL A 96 2.34 -8.83 -5.76
N THR A 97 2.21 -7.51 -5.97
CA THR A 97 0.96 -6.93 -6.47
C THR A 97 0.61 -7.41 -7.87
N ARG A 98 1.63 -7.63 -8.71
CA ARG A 98 1.48 -8.16 -10.07
C ARG A 98 1.70 -9.68 -10.14
N VAL A 99 1.41 -10.41 -9.08
CA VAL A 99 1.64 -11.88 -9.00
C VAL A 99 1.06 -12.66 -10.19
N SER A 100 -0.07 -12.21 -10.76
CA SER A 100 -0.66 -12.85 -11.96
C SER A 100 0.14 -12.67 -13.24
N GLU A 101 1.04 -11.68 -13.28
CA GLU A 101 1.91 -11.37 -14.41
C GLU A 101 3.35 -11.85 -14.17
N THR A 102 3.85 -11.67 -12.94
CA THR A 102 5.26 -11.91 -12.60
C THR A 102 5.51 -13.33 -12.10
N GLY A 103 4.50 -13.98 -11.51
CA GLY A 103 4.68 -15.22 -10.75
C GLY A 103 5.56 -15.07 -9.51
N VAL A 104 5.98 -13.85 -9.14
CA VAL A 104 6.95 -13.54 -8.08
C VAL A 104 8.25 -14.35 -8.24
N PRO A 105 9.14 -13.97 -9.17
CA PRO A 105 10.32 -14.77 -9.49
C PRO A 105 11.29 -14.86 -8.31
N ASP A 106 12.06 -15.95 -8.24
CA ASP A 106 13.05 -16.21 -7.17
C ASP A 106 14.01 -15.03 -6.97
N SER A 107 14.43 -14.36 -8.05
CA SER A 107 15.31 -13.18 -7.96
C SER A 107 14.70 -12.02 -7.18
N ALA A 108 13.38 -11.82 -7.24
CA ALA A 108 12.69 -10.81 -6.44
C ALA A 108 12.62 -11.21 -4.96
N PHE A 109 12.42 -12.49 -4.67
CA PHE A 109 12.43 -13.03 -3.32
C PHE A 109 13.82 -12.90 -2.68
N GLU A 110 14.87 -13.36 -3.37
CA GLU A 110 16.24 -13.30 -2.88
C GLU A 110 16.70 -11.85 -2.63
N ALA A 111 16.35 -10.93 -3.54
CA ALA A 111 16.65 -9.51 -3.35
C ALA A 111 15.94 -8.91 -2.12
N ALA A 112 14.70 -9.31 -1.85
CA ALA A 112 13.99 -8.87 -0.65
C ALA A 112 14.57 -9.52 0.62
N ARG A 113 14.90 -10.81 0.59
CA ARG A 113 15.51 -11.54 1.72
C ARG A 113 16.91 -11.05 2.07
N ALA A 114 17.65 -10.47 1.14
CA ALA A 114 18.93 -9.84 1.44
C ALA A 114 18.79 -8.66 2.44
N VAL A 115 17.60 -8.04 2.52
CA VAL A 115 17.35 -6.84 3.34
C VAL A 115 16.39 -7.10 4.51
N PHE A 116 15.43 -8.00 4.34
CA PHE A 116 14.41 -8.31 5.36
C PHE A 116 14.61 -9.72 5.92
N GLY A 117 14.51 -9.86 7.24
CA GLY A 117 14.43 -11.18 7.88
C GLY A 117 13.15 -11.94 7.52
N GLU A 118 13.07 -13.22 7.86
CA GLU A 118 11.92 -14.08 7.48
C GLU A 118 10.59 -13.55 8.02
N GLN A 119 10.56 -13.14 9.28
CA GLN A 119 9.38 -12.55 9.90
C GLN A 119 9.00 -11.23 9.22
N GLU A 120 9.94 -10.30 9.09
CA GLU A 120 9.67 -8.99 8.48
C GLU A 120 9.20 -9.09 7.03
N LEU A 121 9.78 -10.00 6.23
CA LEU A 121 9.34 -10.21 4.86
C LEU A 121 7.94 -10.84 4.80
N SER A 122 7.63 -11.75 5.72
CA SER A 122 6.30 -12.34 5.85
C SER A 122 5.27 -11.27 6.21
N ASP A 123 5.57 -10.41 7.19
CA ASP A 123 4.72 -9.31 7.62
C ASP A 123 4.54 -8.26 6.52
N LEU A 124 5.61 -7.94 5.79
CA LEU A 124 5.55 -7.05 4.62
C LEU A 124 4.64 -7.64 3.53
N THR A 125 4.72 -8.95 3.31
CA THR A 125 3.87 -9.65 2.33
C THR A 125 2.40 -9.65 2.77
N ILE A 126 2.13 -9.82 4.06
CA ILE A 126 0.78 -9.69 4.64
C ILE A 126 0.25 -8.27 4.43
N ALA A 127 1.07 -7.25 4.65
CA ALA A 127 0.71 -5.85 4.40
C ALA A 127 0.35 -5.62 2.92
N ILE A 128 1.18 -6.10 1.99
CA ILE A 128 0.92 -6.00 0.55
C ILE A 128 -0.40 -6.71 0.16
N GLY A 129 -0.65 -7.90 0.71
CA GLY A 129 -1.89 -8.64 0.49
C GLY A 129 -3.12 -7.92 1.04
N LEU A 130 -3.02 -7.35 2.24
CA LEU A 130 -4.07 -6.56 2.87
C LEU A 130 -4.41 -5.31 2.03
N MET A 131 -3.40 -4.58 1.55
CA MET A 131 -3.64 -3.41 0.70
C MET A 131 -4.27 -3.81 -0.65
N ASN A 132 -3.83 -4.93 -1.23
CA ASN A 132 -4.45 -5.49 -2.44
C ASN A 132 -5.93 -5.85 -2.22
N ALA A 133 -6.30 -6.35 -1.04
CA ALA A 133 -7.69 -6.60 -0.68
C ALA A 133 -8.50 -5.30 -0.54
N TYR A 134 -7.96 -4.29 0.16
CA TYR A 134 -8.61 -2.99 0.30
C TYR A 134 -8.78 -2.27 -1.05
N ASN A 135 -7.78 -2.32 -1.93
CA ASN A 135 -7.90 -1.75 -3.28
C ASN A 135 -9.06 -2.39 -4.05
N ARG A 136 -9.20 -3.74 -4.00
CA ARG A 136 -10.30 -4.46 -4.65
C ARG A 136 -11.67 -4.01 -4.13
N LEU A 137 -11.80 -3.85 -2.81
CA LEU A 137 -13.05 -3.35 -2.19
C LEU A 137 -13.35 -1.90 -2.62
N ALA A 138 -12.38 -1.00 -2.44
CA ALA A 138 -12.55 0.43 -2.71
C ALA A 138 -12.86 0.71 -4.19
N ILE A 139 -12.19 0.04 -5.12
CA ILE A 139 -12.43 0.17 -6.56
C ILE A 139 -13.81 -0.40 -6.92
N SER A 140 -14.12 -1.62 -6.48
CA SER A 140 -15.40 -2.29 -6.80
C SER A 140 -16.60 -1.45 -6.38
N PHE A 141 -16.50 -0.82 -5.20
CA PHE A 141 -17.60 -0.09 -4.59
C PHE A 141 -17.52 1.43 -4.75
N ARG A 142 -16.55 1.94 -5.54
CA ARG A 142 -16.33 3.37 -5.81
C ARG A 142 -16.25 4.20 -4.52
N ALA A 143 -15.40 3.77 -3.58
CA ALA A 143 -15.09 4.59 -2.41
C ALA A 143 -14.61 5.98 -2.87
N VAL A 144 -15.14 7.04 -2.25
CA VAL A 144 -14.92 8.42 -2.69
C VAL A 144 -13.67 8.97 -2.00
N PRO A 145 -12.63 9.40 -2.74
CA PRO A 145 -11.46 10.05 -2.15
C PRO A 145 -11.86 11.30 -1.36
N GLN A 146 -11.14 11.58 -0.27
CA GLN A 146 -11.34 12.80 0.51
C GLN A 146 -11.11 14.06 -0.34
N ALA A 147 -10.16 14.04 -1.28
CA ALA A 147 -9.92 15.15 -2.21
C ALA A 147 -11.16 15.53 -3.03
N VAL A 148 -11.96 14.54 -3.44
CA VAL A 148 -13.21 14.77 -4.18
C VAL A 148 -14.29 15.35 -3.27
N VAL A 149 -14.33 14.92 -2.00
CA VAL A 149 -15.25 15.49 -1.00
C VAL A 149 -14.89 16.95 -0.70
N ASP A 150 -13.60 17.24 -0.54
CA ASP A 150 -13.10 18.58 -0.23
C ASP A 150 -13.38 19.55 -1.38
N ALA A 151 -13.20 19.13 -2.64
CA ALA A 151 -13.43 19.96 -3.82
C ALA A 151 -14.91 20.23 -4.14
N ALA A 152 -15.84 19.50 -3.51
CA ALA A 152 -17.28 19.66 -3.70
C ALA A 152 -17.93 20.58 -2.65
N ARG A 153 -17.14 21.10 -1.70
CA ARG A 153 -17.55 22.09 -0.69
C ARG A 153 -17.29 23.50 -1.18
#